data_AF-A0AAJ0MFG9-F1
#
_entry.id   AF-A0AAJ0MFG9-F1
#
_cell.length_a   1.000
_cell.length_b   1.000
_cell.length_c   1.000
_cell.angle_alpha   90.00
_cell.angle_beta   90.00
_cell.angle_gamma   90.00
#
_symmetry.space_group_name_H-M   'P 1'
#
loop_
_entity.id
_entity.type
_entity.pdbx_description
1 polymer ?
#
loop_
_entity_poly.entity_id
_entity_poly.type
_entity_poly.pdbx_seq_one_letter_code
_entity_poly.pdbx_strand_id
1 'polypeptide(L)'
;MLGTGISITPDIWDTQLPLNIDDDHMWQGLTSPPQEQMGATDMMFCLSRLCVSQFLSISVKQRQDHHEADLAISKAESEVEEKYILYCDIVNPLHFLTIGLARSGITALRLRIRLSNVKPQNSTNAERRAAFKLAEKIVDTDIAAYAHDAA
;
A
#
# COMPACT_ATOMS: atom_id res chain seq x y z
N MET A 1 -7.79 7.44 13.05
CA MET A 1 -9.19 7.55 12.58
C MET A 1 -9.62 6.21 12.00
N LEU A 2 -10.45 5.45 12.71
CA LEU A 2 -11.14 4.27 12.16
C LEU A 2 -12.53 4.73 11.72
N GLY A 3 -12.62 5.26 10.50
CA GLY A 3 -13.89 5.59 9.85
C GLY A 3 -14.54 4.32 9.33
N THR A 4 -15.70 3.99 9.90
CA THR A 4 -16.77 3.09 9.40
C THR A 4 -16.33 1.80 8.68
N GLY A 5 -16.65 0.66 9.30
CA GLY A 5 -16.61 -0.64 8.63
C GLY A 5 -17.31 -0.56 7.27
N ILE A 6 -16.62 -1.05 6.24
CA ILE A 6 -17.01 -0.98 4.83
C ILE A 6 -18.46 -1.50 4.69
N SER A 7 -19.42 -0.58 4.54
CA SER A 7 -20.85 -0.90 4.40
C SER A 7 -21.27 -1.09 2.94
N ILE A 8 -20.33 -0.90 2.00
CA ILE A 8 -20.53 -1.03 0.55
C ILE A 8 -19.67 -2.19 0.09
N THR A 9 -20.29 -3.28 -0.36
CA THR A 9 -19.56 -4.38 -0.98
C THR A 9 -18.98 -3.92 -2.32
N PRO A 10 -17.74 -4.31 -2.68
CA PRO A 10 -17.09 -3.90 -3.94
C PRO A 10 -17.93 -4.16 -5.20
N ASP A 11 -18.86 -5.11 -5.14
CA ASP A 11 -19.67 -5.55 -6.28
C ASP A 11 -20.85 -4.62 -6.62
N ILE A 12 -21.00 -3.47 -5.94
CA ILE A 12 -22.12 -2.52 -6.16
C ILE A 12 -21.80 -1.48 -7.26
N TRP A 13 -20.54 -1.34 -7.67
CA TRP A 13 -20.09 -0.38 -8.67
C TRP A 13 -19.08 -0.99 -9.64
N ASP A 14 -19.05 -0.50 -10.87
CA ASP A 14 -18.19 -0.97 -11.96
C ASP A 14 -17.03 -0.01 -12.27
N THR A 15 -16.87 1.04 -11.45
CA THR A 15 -15.80 2.03 -11.59
C THR A 15 -14.43 1.34 -11.60
N GLN A 16 -13.64 1.62 -12.63
CA GLN A 16 -12.28 1.09 -12.74
C GLN A 16 -11.29 1.95 -11.93
N LEU A 17 -10.09 1.43 -11.70
CA LEU A 17 -9.01 2.24 -11.15
C LEU A 17 -8.65 3.41 -12.10
N PRO A 18 -8.18 4.55 -11.58
CA PRO A 18 -7.66 5.62 -12.41
C PRO A 18 -6.43 5.16 -13.21
N LEU A 19 -6.14 5.82 -14.32
CA LEU A 19 -4.92 5.56 -15.11
C LEU A 19 -3.72 6.27 -14.46
N ASN A 20 -2.52 5.69 -14.60
CA ASN A 20 -1.27 6.36 -14.24
C ASN A 20 -0.93 7.46 -15.26
N ILE A 21 -1.49 8.66 -15.10
CA ILE A 21 -1.31 9.83 -15.99
C ILE A 21 -1.20 11.11 -15.17
N ASP A 22 -0.58 12.15 -15.74
CA ASP A 22 -0.51 13.50 -15.19
C ASP A 22 -1.54 14.46 -15.84
N ASP A 23 -1.73 15.63 -15.25
CA ASP A 23 -2.70 16.64 -15.71
C ASP A 23 -2.43 17.14 -17.14
N ASP A 24 -1.18 17.19 -17.56
CA ASP A 24 -0.78 17.59 -18.91
C ASP A 24 -1.22 16.60 -20.01
N HIS A 25 -1.53 15.36 -19.62
CA HIS A 25 -2.11 14.35 -20.50
C HIS A 25 -3.62 14.55 -20.69
N MET A 26 -4.25 15.44 -19.91
CA MET A 26 -5.69 15.73 -19.95
C MET A 26 -5.96 17.15 -20.44
N TRP A 27 -6.34 17.29 -21.73
CA TRP A 27 -6.66 18.59 -22.32
C TRP A 27 -7.86 18.52 -23.27
N GLN A 28 -8.52 19.67 -23.49
CA GLN A 28 -9.84 19.73 -24.12
C GLN A 28 -9.90 19.29 -25.59
N GLY A 29 -8.77 19.23 -26.31
CA GLY A 29 -8.71 18.84 -27.72
C GLY A 29 -8.22 17.42 -27.97
N LEU A 30 -8.20 16.56 -26.94
CA LEU A 30 -7.90 15.14 -27.09
C LEU A 30 -8.86 14.50 -28.11
N THR A 31 -8.29 13.88 -29.15
CA THR A 31 -9.03 13.12 -30.18
C THR A 31 -9.20 11.66 -29.81
N SER A 32 -8.49 11.18 -28.79
CA SER A 32 -8.54 9.82 -28.26
C SER A 32 -8.46 9.83 -26.73
N PRO A 33 -8.94 8.78 -26.04
CA PRO A 33 -8.72 8.65 -24.60
C PRO A 33 -7.23 8.69 -24.24
N PRO A 34 -6.86 9.27 -23.08
CA PRO A 34 -5.47 9.25 -22.61
C PRO A 34 -5.03 7.81 -22.36
N GLN A 35 -3.75 7.55 -22.63
CA GLN A 35 -3.14 6.24 -22.40
C GLN A 35 -2.40 6.24 -21.08
N GLU A 36 -2.45 5.10 -20.37
CA GLU A 36 -1.67 4.89 -19.15
C GLU A 36 -0.17 5.03 -19.44
N GLN A 37 0.53 5.82 -18.62
CA GLN A 37 1.96 6.03 -18.74
C GLN A 37 2.73 4.96 -17.98
N MET A 38 3.84 4.52 -18.58
CA MET A 38 4.85 3.74 -17.88
C MET A 38 5.86 4.72 -17.27
N GLY A 39 5.93 4.75 -15.94
CA GLY A 39 6.86 5.63 -15.24
C GLY A 39 6.23 6.42 -14.10
N ALA A 40 6.99 7.41 -13.66
CA ALA A 40 6.58 8.31 -12.61
C ALA A 40 5.52 9.30 -13.11
N THR A 41 4.35 9.31 -12.46
CA THR A 41 3.32 10.35 -12.54
C THR A 41 2.85 10.70 -11.12
N ASP A 42 2.22 11.85 -10.93
CA ASP A 42 1.63 12.24 -9.65
C ASP A 42 0.56 11.23 -9.19
N MET A 43 -0.12 10.57 -10.14
CA MET A 43 -1.14 9.56 -9.86
C MET A 43 -0.59 8.29 -9.21
N MET A 44 0.73 8.00 -9.34
CA MET A 44 1.36 6.82 -8.73
C MET A 44 1.16 6.78 -7.21
N PHE A 45 1.10 7.96 -6.58
CA PHE A 45 0.89 8.08 -5.15
C PHE A 45 -0.44 7.46 -4.72
N CYS A 46 -1.51 7.76 -5.46
CA CYS A 46 -2.83 7.20 -5.22
C CYS A 46 -2.90 5.73 -5.62
N LEU A 47 -2.33 5.37 -6.77
CA LEU A 47 -2.39 4.03 -7.32
C LEU A 47 -1.66 2.99 -6.48
N SER A 48 -0.46 3.32 -5.98
CA SER A 48 0.27 2.44 -5.07
C SER A 48 -0.55 2.11 -3.81
N ARG A 49 -1.23 3.10 -3.24
CA ARG A 49 -2.12 2.92 -2.07
C ARG A 49 -3.34 2.08 -2.40
N LEU A 50 -3.96 2.30 -3.56
CA LEU A 50 -5.10 1.51 -4.03
C LEU A 50 -4.69 0.05 -4.22
N CYS A 51 -3.54 -0.20 -4.85
CA CYS A 51 -2.95 -1.52 -5.00
C CYS A 51 -2.83 -2.21 -3.64
N VAL A 52 -2.14 -1.60 -2.66
CA VAL A 52 -2.03 -2.15 -1.29
C VAL A 52 -3.41 -2.42 -0.64
N SER A 53 -4.38 -1.53 -0.85
CA SER A 53 -5.73 -1.65 -0.26
C SER A 53 -6.56 -2.79 -0.85
N GLN A 54 -6.34 -3.16 -2.10
CA GLN A 54 -7.01 -4.31 -2.72
C GLN A 54 -6.58 -5.61 -2.03
N PHE A 55 -5.30 -5.73 -1.70
CA PHE A 55 -4.77 -6.89 -0.98
C PHE A 55 -5.22 -6.93 0.49
N LEU A 56 -5.46 -5.77 1.12
CA LEU A 56 -6.11 -5.72 2.43
C LEU A 56 -7.48 -6.42 2.38
N SER A 57 -8.29 -6.13 1.36
CA SER A 57 -9.63 -6.70 1.21
C SER A 57 -9.60 -8.22 1.05
N ILE A 58 -8.58 -8.76 0.37
CA ILE A 58 -8.34 -10.20 0.24
C ILE A 58 -7.93 -10.80 1.59
N SER A 59 -6.98 -10.19 2.30
CA SER A 59 -6.50 -10.68 3.61
C SER A 59 -7.60 -10.71 4.67
N VAL A 60 -8.58 -9.79 4.62
CA VAL A 60 -9.73 -9.76 5.52
C VAL A 60 -10.71 -10.91 5.23
N LYS A 61 -10.85 -11.32 3.97
CA LYS A 61 -11.67 -12.47 3.56
C LYS A 61 -10.97 -13.80 3.90
N GLN A 62 -9.65 -13.87 3.75
CA GLN A 62 -8.82 -15.05 3.95
C GLN A 62 -8.34 -15.26 5.40
N ARG A 63 -9.10 -14.82 6.41
CA ARG A 63 -8.76 -14.97 7.84
C ARG A 63 -8.43 -16.40 8.32
N GLN A 64 -8.65 -17.42 7.48
CA GLN A 64 -8.50 -18.83 7.82
C GLN A 64 -7.15 -19.43 7.40
N ASP A 65 -6.42 -18.87 6.43
CA ASP A 65 -5.08 -19.36 6.02
C ASP A 65 -4.03 -18.23 6.02
N HIS A 66 -3.15 -18.27 7.03
CA HIS A 66 -2.07 -17.30 7.19
C HIS A 66 -0.98 -17.42 6.12
N HIS A 67 -0.75 -18.64 5.62
CA HIS A 67 0.27 -18.85 4.60
C HIS A 67 -0.19 -18.24 3.28
N GLU A 68 -1.45 -18.47 2.91
CA GLU A 68 -2.06 -17.86 1.73
C GLU A 68 -2.05 -16.32 1.82
N ALA A 69 -2.40 -15.79 2.99
CA ALA A 69 -2.38 -14.35 3.22
C ALA A 69 -0.95 -13.74 3.17
N ASP A 70 0.07 -14.43 3.67
CA ASP A 70 1.47 -14.01 3.54
C ASP A 70 1.95 -14.03 2.07
N LEU A 71 1.54 -15.02 1.28
CA LEU A 71 1.83 -15.08 -0.16
C LEU A 71 1.14 -13.94 -0.91
N ALA A 72 -0.13 -13.67 -0.60
CA ALA A 72 -0.88 -12.56 -1.18
C ALA A 72 -0.21 -11.21 -0.89
N ILE A 73 0.27 -11.00 0.34
CA ILE A 73 1.03 -9.79 0.69
C ILE A 73 2.34 -9.72 -0.08
N SER A 74 3.06 -10.84 -0.22
CA SER A 74 4.34 -10.86 -0.93
C SER A 74 4.15 -10.52 -2.42
N LYS A 75 3.06 -11.00 -3.03
CA LYS A 75 2.66 -10.62 -4.39
C LYS A 75 2.33 -9.12 -4.48
N ALA A 76 1.61 -8.59 -3.49
CA ALA A 76 1.30 -7.17 -3.41
C ALA A 76 2.55 -6.29 -3.35
N GLU A 77 3.53 -6.70 -2.54
CA GLU A 77 4.82 -6.01 -2.42
C GLU A 77 5.55 -5.99 -3.76
N SER A 78 5.68 -7.13 -4.44
CA SER A 78 6.31 -7.18 -5.77
C SER A 78 5.60 -6.30 -6.80
N GLU A 79 4.27 -6.36 -6.85
CA GLU A 79 3.49 -5.58 -7.82
C GLU A 79 3.63 -4.07 -7.59
N VAL A 80 3.59 -3.63 -6.34
CA VAL A 80 3.79 -2.22 -5.98
C VAL A 80 5.22 -1.76 -6.26
N GLU A 81 6.22 -2.61 -5.97
CA GLU A 81 7.62 -2.28 -6.22
C GLU A 81 7.90 -2.12 -7.72
N GLU A 82 7.41 -3.06 -8.54
CA GLU A 82 7.64 -3.07 -9.98
C GLU A 82 6.85 -1.97 -10.73
N LYS A 83 5.59 -1.73 -10.34
CA LYS A 83 4.72 -0.78 -11.06
C LYS A 83 4.93 0.68 -10.65
N TYR A 84 5.32 0.94 -9.40
CA TYR A 84 5.33 2.30 -8.86
C TYR A 84 6.68 2.68 -8.24
N ILE A 85 7.19 1.90 -7.28
CA ILE A 85 8.40 2.30 -6.52
C ILE A 85 9.64 2.31 -7.40
N LEU A 86 9.76 1.41 -8.39
CA LEU A 86 10.88 1.36 -9.32
C LEU A 86 11.11 2.70 -10.04
N TYR A 87 10.04 3.47 -10.28
CA TYR A 87 10.10 4.76 -10.97
C TYR A 87 10.29 5.96 -10.03
N CYS A 88 10.29 5.73 -8.73
CA CYS A 88 10.41 6.80 -7.74
C CYS A 88 11.85 7.33 -7.64
N ASP A 89 11.97 8.65 -7.54
CA ASP A 89 13.19 9.37 -7.20
C ASP A 89 13.13 9.80 -5.74
N ILE A 90 14.06 9.33 -4.91
CA ILE A 90 14.09 9.63 -3.47
C ILE A 90 14.32 11.12 -3.15
N VAL A 91 14.76 11.93 -4.11
CA VAL A 91 14.90 13.38 -3.94
C VAL A 91 13.56 14.10 -4.08
N ASN A 92 12.64 13.55 -4.88
CA ASN A 92 11.30 14.13 -5.06
C ASN A 92 10.42 13.79 -3.83
N PRO A 93 9.84 14.78 -3.13
CA PRO A 93 9.03 14.54 -1.93
C PRO A 93 7.80 13.65 -2.16
N LEU A 94 7.11 13.79 -3.29
CA LEU A 94 5.94 12.96 -3.62
C LEU A 94 6.35 11.51 -3.86
N HIS A 95 7.47 11.30 -4.56
CA HIS A 95 8.02 9.97 -4.80
C HIS A 95 8.49 9.33 -3.49
N PHE A 96 9.21 10.07 -2.64
CA PHE A 96 9.65 9.58 -1.34
C PHE A 96 8.45 9.19 -0.45
N LEU A 97 7.42 10.04 -0.44
CA LEU A 97 6.17 9.76 0.28
C LEU A 97 5.44 8.53 -0.28
N THR A 98 5.45 8.34 -1.61
CA THR A 98 4.90 7.15 -2.28
C THR A 98 5.62 5.89 -1.81
N ILE A 99 6.95 5.88 -1.83
CA ILE A 99 7.77 4.75 -1.35
C ILE A 99 7.42 4.42 0.11
N GLY A 100 7.45 5.45 0.96
CA GLY A 100 7.22 5.30 2.40
C GLY A 100 5.84 4.73 2.70
N LEU A 101 4.78 5.35 2.18
CA LEU A 101 3.42 4.91 2.46
C LEU A 101 3.10 3.54 1.88
N ALA A 102 3.61 3.21 0.69
CA ALA A 102 3.39 1.91 0.09
C ALA A 102 4.06 0.78 0.91
N ARG A 103 5.34 0.94 1.27
CA ARG A 103 6.09 -0.03 2.09
C ARG A 103 5.56 -0.13 3.52
N SER A 104 5.16 1.00 4.11
CA SER A 104 4.51 1.05 5.43
C SER A 104 3.16 0.31 5.40
N GLY A 105 2.37 0.51 4.34
CA GLY A 105 1.11 -0.21 4.13
C GLY A 105 1.28 -1.73 4.05
N ILE A 106 2.24 -2.22 3.27
CA ILE A 106 2.59 -3.65 3.21
C ILE A 106 3.03 -4.18 4.59
N THR A 107 3.86 -3.40 5.30
CA THR A 107 4.34 -3.76 6.65
C THR A 107 3.16 -3.83 7.64
N ALA A 108 2.19 -2.93 7.55
CA ALA A 108 0.98 -2.93 8.36
C ALA A 108 0.10 -4.15 8.08
N LEU A 109 0.00 -4.60 6.82
CA LEU A 109 -0.70 -5.85 6.48
C LEU A 109 -0.04 -7.06 7.16
N ARG A 110 1.31 -7.16 7.09
CA ARG A 110 2.07 -8.22 7.75
C ARG A 110 1.85 -8.19 9.27
N LEU A 111 1.92 -7.01 9.86
CA LEU A 111 1.69 -6.83 11.30
C LEU A 111 0.28 -7.30 11.68
N ARG A 112 -0.74 -6.96 10.89
CA ARG A 112 -2.13 -7.36 11.14
C ARG A 112 -2.30 -8.87 11.18
N ILE A 113 -1.73 -9.61 10.21
CA ILE A 113 -1.76 -11.07 10.17
C ILE A 113 -1.04 -11.66 11.38
N ARG A 114 0.14 -11.14 11.72
CA ARG A 114 0.91 -11.62 12.87
C ARG A 114 0.16 -11.38 14.18
N LEU A 115 -0.44 -10.20 14.35
CA LEU A 115 -1.23 -9.88 15.56
C LEU A 115 -2.50 -10.72 15.67
N SER A 116 -3.14 -11.13 14.57
CA SER A 116 -4.23 -12.10 14.65
C SER A 116 -3.82 -13.47 15.20
N ASN A 117 -2.52 -13.81 15.15
CA ASN A 117 -1.97 -15.07 15.68
C ASN A 117 -1.50 -14.99 17.13
N VAL A 118 -1.17 -13.78 17.60
CA VAL A 118 -0.65 -13.56 18.94
C VAL A 118 -1.81 -13.71 19.93
N LYS A 119 -2.02 -14.92 20.44
CA LYS A 119 -2.90 -15.14 21.60
C LYS A 119 -2.21 -14.53 22.84
N PRO A 120 -2.91 -13.73 23.65
CA PRO A 120 -2.31 -13.03 24.79
C PRO A 120 -1.64 -13.96 25.81
N GLN A 121 -2.11 -15.20 25.94
CA GLN A 121 -1.57 -16.17 26.91
C GLN A 121 -0.53 -17.15 26.34
N ASN A 122 -0.45 -17.36 25.02
CA ASN A 122 0.36 -18.44 24.41
C ASN A 122 1.44 -17.98 23.43
N SER A 123 1.63 -16.67 23.25
CA SER A 123 2.63 -16.15 22.31
C SER A 123 4.06 -16.27 22.86
N THR A 124 4.97 -16.75 22.03
CA THR A 124 6.39 -16.81 22.37
C THR A 124 7.02 -15.42 22.37
N ASN A 125 8.10 -15.22 23.12
CA ASN A 125 8.86 -13.97 23.09
C ASN A 125 9.40 -13.64 21.69
N ALA A 126 9.70 -14.66 20.87
CA ALA A 126 10.14 -14.48 19.49
C ALA A 126 9.03 -13.90 18.60
N GLU A 127 7.81 -14.41 18.70
CA GLU A 127 6.65 -13.90 17.95
C GLU A 127 6.34 -12.44 18.32
N ARG A 128 6.38 -12.12 19.60
CA ARG A 128 6.18 -10.73 20.09
C ARG A 128 7.23 -9.79 19.53
N ARG A 129 8.52 -10.18 19.58
CA ARG A 129 9.63 -9.40 19.01
C ARG A 129 9.47 -9.21 17.50
N ALA A 130 9.00 -10.23 16.77
CA ALA A 130 8.75 -10.12 15.34
C ALA A 130 7.66 -9.10 15.03
N ALA A 131 6.56 -9.09 15.80
CA ALA A 131 5.51 -8.08 15.66
C ALA A 131 6.01 -6.67 16.00
N PHE A 132 6.81 -6.51 17.08
CA PHE A 132 7.39 -5.21 17.43
C PHE A 132 8.29 -4.64 16.34
N LYS A 133 9.13 -5.47 15.70
CA LYS A 133 9.97 -5.03 14.57
C LYS A 133 9.15 -4.50 13.39
N LEU A 134 7.97 -5.06 13.14
CA LEU A 134 7.08 -4.56 12.08
C LEU A 134 6.46 -3.21 12.48
N ALA A 135 6.06 -3.05 13.73
CA ALA A 135 5.53 -1.79 14.24
C ALA A 135 6.59 -0.68 14.24
N GLU A 136 7.82 -1.00 14.66
CA GLU A 136 8.98 -0.10 14.62
C GLU A 136 9.23 0.42 13.21
N LYS A 137 9.28 -0.47 12.21
CA LYS A 137 9.44 -0.07 10.79
C LYS A 137 8.38 0.92 10.30
N ILE A 138 7.13 0.77 10.74
CA ILE A 138 6.04 1.69 10.38
C ILE A 138 6.34 3.08 10.95
N VAL A 139 6.70 3.16 12.23
CA VAL A 139 7.04 4.42 12.91
C VAL A 139 8.28 5.06 12.29
N ASP A 140 9.32 4.27 12.01
CA ASP A 140 10.54 4.77 11.35
C ASP A 140 10.26 5.36 9.97
N THR A 141 9.34 4.74 9.22
CA THR A 141 8.93 5.23 7.90
C THR A 141 8.18 6.55 8.01
N ASP A 142 7.27 6.69 8.99
CA ASP A 142 6.57 7.95 9.25
C ASP A 142 7.58 9.05 9.65
N ILE A 143 8.52 8.75 10.54
CA ILE A 143 9.60 9.68 10.94
C ILE A 143 10.42 10.11 9.72
N ALA A 144 10.80 9.17 8.85
CA ALA A 144 11.55 9.47 7.64
C ALA A 144 10.76 10.38 6.68
N ALA A 145 9.46 10.14 6.51
CA ALA A 145 8.59 10.98 5.68
C ALA A 145 8.51 12.42 6.22
N TYR A 146 8.40 12.60 7.54
CA TYR A 146 8.42 13.93 8.16
C TYR A 146 9.77 14.64 8.05
N ALA A 147 10.88 13.89 8.10
CA ALA A 147 12.22 14.45 8.00
C ALA A 147 12.63 14.81 6.57
N HIS A 148 12.03 14.17 5.56
CA HIS A 148 12.37 14.38 4.15
C HIS A 148 12.06 15.79 3.66
N ASP A 149 10.90 16.34 4.05
CA ASP A 149 10.49 17.71 3.69
C ASP A 149 11.37 18.81 4.33
N ALA A 150 12.18 18.44 5.33
CA ALA A 150 13.08 19.35 6.04
C ALA A 150 14.53 19.35 5.51
N ALA A 151 14.83 18.52 4.50
CA ALA A 151 16.16 18.32 3.92
C ALA A 151 16.32 19.02 2.56
#